data_AF-A0ABD1W1C3-F1
#
_entry.id   AF-A0ABD1W1C3-F1
#
_cell.length_a   1.000
_cell.length_b   1.000
_cell.length_c   1.000
_cell.angle_alpha   90.00
_cell.angle_beta   90.00
_cell.angle_gamma   90.00
#
_symmetry.space_group_name_H-M   'P 1'
#
loop_
_entity.id
_entity.type
_entity.pdbx_description
1 polymer ?
#
loop_
_entity_poly.entity_id
_entity_poly.type
_entity_poly.pdbx_seq_one_letter_code
_entity_poly.pdbx_strand_id
1 'polypeptide(L)'
;MKEQWIPVLRKICWYLALSPHDPMQSSLIDSTLEDKNHSEIPQFRLLLKQLVTMEVIQWTSLLNTFKVEFENENNMLGGSLGEKAAEDLRLSVIEHNILVVSNYYSRITLKRLADLLCLGIQMGSQLKRKKHGTPRLETRKKQEQLFMKSPRTSLATARGQSC
;
A
#
# COMPACT_ATOMS: atom_id res chain seq x y z
N MET A 1 21.06 28.57 -11.72
CA MET A 1 21.53 27.20 -11.44
C MET A 1 20.29 26.40 -11.10
N LYS A 2 19.93 25.36 -11.86
CA LYS A 2 18.81 24.49 -11.47
C LYS A 2 19.22 23.81 -10.17
N GLU A 3 18.45 24.03 -9.11
CA GLU A 3 18.68 23.42 -7.82
C GLU A 3 18.75 21.90 -7.95
N GLN A 4 19.96 21.34 -7.80
CA GLN A 4 20.21 19.91 -7.98
C GLN A 4 19.54 19.05 -6.90
N TRP A 5 19.03 19.66 -5.83
CA TRP A 5 18.39 18.93 -4.74
C TRP A 5 16.99 18.42 -5.12
N ILE A 6 16.26 19.09 -6.02
CA ILE A 6 14.91 18.67 -6.45
C ILE A 6 14.90 17.24 -7.02
N PRO A 7 15.72 16.90 -8.03
CA PRO A 7 15.74 15.53 -8.56
C PRO A 7 16.22 14.51 -7.51
N VAL A 8 17.11 14.90 -6.60
CA VAL A 8 17.58 14.03 -5.51
C VAL A 8 16.44 13.74 -4.53
N LEU A 9 15.67 14.75 -4.13
CA LEU A 9 14.54 14.59 -3.21
C LEU A 9 13.43 13.73 -3.82
N ARG A 10 13.13 13.90 -5.12
CA ARG A 10 12.20 13.03 -5.86
C ARG A 10 12.64 11.57 -5.79
N LYS A 11 13.92 11.31 -6.02
CA LYS A 11 14.49 9.96 -5.98
C LYS A 11 14.38 9.33 -4.59
N ILE A 12 14.65 10.11 -3.55
CA ILE A 12 14.46 9.66 -2.15
C ILE A 12 13.00 9.28 -1.90
N CYS A 13 12.05 10.14 -2.30
CA CYS A 13 10.62 9.87 -2.13
C CYS A 13 10.20 8.56 -2.82
N TRP A 14 10.72 8.31 -4.03
CA TRP A 14 10.48 7.06 -4.74
C TRP A 14 11.03 5.85 -4.01
N TYR A 15 12.28 5.88 -3.56
CA TYR A 15 12.86 4.74 -2.83
C TYR A 15 12.13 4.46 -1.52
N LEU A 16 11.67 5.50 -0.81
CA LEU A 16 10.81 5.33 0.36
C LEU A 16 9.47 4.67 0.00
N ALA A 17 8.86 5.05 -1.12
CA ALA A 17 7.62 4.45 -1.60
C ALA A 17 7.77 2.98 -2.06
N LEU A 18 8.94 2.63 -2.62
CA LEU A 18 9.27 1.28 -3.06
C LEU A 18 9.72 0.35 -1.92
N SER A 19 10.20 0.92 -0.81
CA SER A 19 10.64 0.12 0.33
C SER A 19 9.47 -0.59 1.02
N PRO A 20 9.71 -1.75 1.63
CA PRO A 20 8.69 -2.50 2.35
C PRO A 20 8.18 -1.71 3.55
N HIS A 21 6.92 -1.94 3.95
CA HIS A 21 6.33 -1.20 5.05
C HIS A 21 6.86 -1.68 6.42
N ASP A 22 7.71 -0.87 7.05
CA ASP A 22 8.33 -1.11 8.36
C ASP A 22 8.27 0.16 9.23
N PRO A 23 8.26 0.08 10.58
CA PRO A 23 8.26 1.29 11.42
C PRO A 23 9.41 2.26 11.13
N MET A 24 10.56 1.77 10.68
CA MET A 24 11.66 2.62 10.25
C MET A 24 11.30 3.40 8.97
N GLN A 25 10.63 2.76 8.02
CA GLN A 25 10.17 3.37 6.78
C GLN A 25 9.16 4.49 7.04
N SER A 26 8.17 4.26 7.92
CA SER A 26 7.23 5.32 8.33
C SER A 26 7.95 6.49 9.00
N SER A 27 8.91 6.22 9.90
CA SER A 27 9.68 7.26 10.58
C SER A 27 10.52 8.10 9.60
N LEU A 28 11.11 7.47 8.59
CA LEU A 28 11.85 8.16 7.53
C LEU A 28 10.94 9.00 6.65
N ILE A 29 9.74 8.50 6.32
CA ILE A 29 8.76 9.27 5.57
C ILE A 29 8.30 10.49 6.36
N ASP A 30 7.99 10.35 7.65
CA ASP A 30 7.58 11.46 8.50
C ASP A 30 8.68 12.53 8.57
N SER A 31 9.93 12.12 8.82
CA SER A 31 11.09 13.01 8.80
C SER A 31 11.28 13.72 7.45
N THR A 32 11.07 13.00 6.35
CA THR A 32 11.13 13.56 5.00
C THR A 32 10.02 14.60 4.80
N LEU A 33 8.78 14.30 5.21
CA LEU A 33 7.61 15.18 5.08
C LEU A 33 7.71 16.49 5.89
N GLU A 34 8.54 16.52 6.93
CA GLU A 34 8.84 17.73 7.73
C GLU A 34 9.75 18.73 6.99
N ASP A 35 10.46 18.31 5.94
CA ASP A 35 11.36 19.18 5.18
C ASP A 35 10.56 20.25 4.39
N LYS A 36 10.94 21.52 4.57
CA LYS A 36 10.33 22.71 3.94
C LYS A 36 10.37 22.65 2.40
N ASN A 37 11.34 21.92 1.87
CA ASN A 37 11.56 21.71 0.44
C ASN A 37 10.40 20.96 -0.25
N HIS A 38 9.53 20.27 0.50
CA HIS A 38 8.35 19.58 -0.03
C HIS A 38 7.27 20.52 -0.60
N SER A 39 7.34 21.81 -0.28
CA SER A 39 6.48 22.82 -0.89
C SER A 39 6.66 22.91 -2.42
N GLU A 40 7.84 22.57 -2.91
CA GLU A 40 8.16 22.60 -4.35
C GLU A 40 7.73 21.31 -5.08
N ILE A 41 7.46 20.23 -4.34
CA ILE A 41 7.13 18.91 -4.90
C ILE A 41 5.83 18.35 -4.29
N PRO A 42 4.69 19.04 -4.47
CA PRO A 42 3.44 18.72 -3.77
C PRO A 42 2.89 17.33 -4.10
N GLN A 43 3.13 16.82 -5.31
CA GLN A 43 2.67 15.48 -5.72
C GLN A 43 3.35 14.37 -4.90
N PHE A 44 4.66 14.46 -4.70
CA PHE A 44 5.41 13.46 -3.93
C PHE A 44 5.08 13.52 -2.45
N ARG A 45 4.78 14.73 -1.94
CA ARG A 45 4.24 14.88 -0.59
C ARG A 45 2.91 14.14 -0.42
N LEU A 46 2.03 14.17 -1.42
CA LEU A 46 0.77 13.43 -1.39
C LEU A 46 1.02 11.92 -1.42
N LEU A 47 1.94 11.45 -2.28
CA LEU A 47 2.32 10.02 -2.34
C LEU A 47 2.77 9.50 -0.97
N LEU A 48 3.73 10.19 -0.37
CA LEU A 48 4.29 9.82 0.93
C LEU A 48 3.24 9.87 2.05
N LYS A 49 2.37 10.89 2.05
CA LYS A 49 1.26 10.96 3.00
C LYS A 49 0.32 9.77 2.88
N GLN A 50 -0.06 9.37 1.66
CA GLN A 50 -0.95 8.22 1.45
C GLN A 50 -0.38 6.94 2.06
N LEU A 51 0.94 6.73 1.96
CA LEU A 51 1.64 5.56 2.50
C LEU A 51 1.78 5.56 4.03
N VAL A 52 1.72 6.72 4.70
CA VAL A 52 1.78 6.80 6.16
C VAL A 52 0.39 6.83 6.78
N THR A 53 -0.59 7.44 6.10
CA THR A 53 -1.96 7.51 6.61
C THR A 53 -2.57 6.13 6.67
N MET A 54 -3.25 5.82 7.78
CA MET A 54 -3.99 4.57 7.99
C MET A 54 -5.30 4.53 7.18
N GLU A 55 -5.20 4.79 5.89
CA GLU A 55 -6.30 4.78 4.93
C GLU A 55 -5.99 3.78 3.81
N VAL A 56 -7.03 3.10 3.30
CA VAL A 56 -6.85 2.14 2.20
C VAL A 56 -6.53 2.89 0.91
N ILE A 57 -5.44 2.49 0.27
CA ILE A 57 -4.99 3.07 -0.99
C ILE A 57 -5.60 2.28 -2.15
N GLN A 58 -6.26 2.99 -3.08
CA GLN A 58 -6.74 2.37 -4.32
C GLN A 58 -5.65 2.38 -5.39
N TRP A 59 -5.08 1.20 -5.70
CA TRP A 59 -3.99 1.04 -6.66
C TRP A 59 -4.24 1.72 -8.01
N THR A 60 -5.44 1.56 -8.59
CA THR A 60 -5.76 2.16 -9.89
C THR A 60 -5.70 3.69 -9.88
N SER A 61 -6.13 4.31 -8.77
CA SER A 61 -6.11 5.76 -8.62
C SER A 61 -4.68 6.26 -8.45
N LEU A 62 -3.91 5.59 -7.59
CA LEU A 62 -2.50 5.91 -7.35
C LEU A 62 -1.68 5.77 -8.64
N LEU A 63 -1.80 4.63 -9.32
CA LEU A 63 -1.07 4.38 -10.57
C LEU A 63 -1.43 5.42 -11.63
N ASN A 64 -2.72 5.72 -11.84
CA ASN A 64 -3.12 6.71 -12.83
C ASN A 64 -2.57 8.11 -12.53
N THR A 65 -2.47 8.47 -11.24
CA THR A 65 -1.96 9.78 -10.81
C THR A 65 -0.45 9.89 -11.02
N PHE A 66 0.30 8.83 -10.70
CA PHE A 66 1.77 8.86 -10.68
C PHE A 66 2.42 8.20 -11.90
N LYS A 67 1.67 7.60 -12.82
CA LYS A 67 2.22 6.92 -14.01
C LYS A 67 3.12 7.83 -14.83
N VAL A 68 2.69 9.07 -15.07
CA VAL A 68 3.46 10.05 -15.86
C VAL A 68 4.78 10.40 -15.16
N GLU A 69 4.74 10.63 -13.85
CA GLU A 69 5.95 10.91 -13.05
C GLU A 69 6.88 9.70 -12.97
N PHE A 70 6.32 8.49 -12.86
CA PHE A 70 7.08 7.25 -12.81
C PHE A 70 7.81 6.97 -14.15
N GLU A 71 7.15 7.21 -15.29
CA GLU A 71 7.78 7.12 -16.61
C GLU A 71 8.83 8.20 -16.82
N ASN A 72 8.59 9.41 -16.30
CA ASN A 72 9.53 10.54 -16.37
C ASN A 72 10.80 10.31 -15.53
N GLU A 73 10.76 9.48 -14.50
CA GLU A 73 11.91 9.18 -13.64
C GLU A 73 13.08 8.54 -14.42
N ASN A 74 12.79 7.83 -15.52
CA ASN A 74 13.82 7.28 -16.41
C ASN A 74 14.74 8.34 -17.02
N ASN A 75 14.26 9.58 -17.10
CA ASN A 75 15.01 10.73 -17.64
C ASN A 75 15.72 11.54 -16.55
N MET A 76 15.61 11.15 -15.27
CA MET A 76 16.17 11.88 -14.14
C MET A 76 17.58 11.40 -13.74
N LEU A 77 18.27 12.23 -12.96
CA LEU A 77 19.59 11.94 -12.40
C LEU A 77 19.53 10.66 -11.55
N GLY A 78 20.46 9.72 -11.79
CA GLY A 78 20.52 8.44 -11.08
C GLY A 78 19.91 7.24 -11.80
N GLY A 79 19.47 7.39 -13.06
CA GLY A 79 18.98 6.28 -13.90
C GLY A 79 17.56 5.84 -13.56
N SER A 80 17.04 4.83 -14.26
CA SER A 80 15.70 4.28 -13.99
C SER A 80 15.62 3.66 -12.58
N LEU A 81 14.42 3.58 -11.99
CA LEU A 81 14.24 2.87 -10.70
C LEU A 81 14.47 1.35 -10.79
N GLY A 82 14.69 0.82 -12.00
CA GLY A 82 14.78 -0.61 -12.27
C GLY A 82 13.49 -1.18 -12.85
N GLU A 83 13.61 -2.27 -13.61
CA GLU A 83 12.48 -2.91 -14.31
C GLU A 83 11.40 -3.45 -13.34
N LYS A 84 11.78 -3.74 -12.10
CA LYS A 84 10.90 -4.28 -11.04
C LYS A 84 10.23 -3.23 -10.18
N ALA A 85 10.57 -1.95 -10.32
CA ALA A 85 10.06 -0.91 -9.44
C ALA A 85 8.52 -0.79 -9.47
N ALA A 86 7.88 -1.07 -10.59
CA ALA A 86 6.42 -1.06 -10.67
C ALA A 86 5.78 -2.22 -9.88
N GLU A 87 6.44 -3.38 -9.84
CA GLU A 87 6.01 -4.54 -9.05
C GLU A 87 6.25 -4.29 -7.56
N ASP A 88 7.39 -3.72 -7.20
CA ASP A 88 7.73 -3.36 -5.82
C ASP A 88 6.75 -2.30 -5.27
N LEU A 89 6.45 -1.25 -6.04
CA LEU A 89 5.44 -0.25 -5.64
C LEU A 89 4.07 -0.89 -5.40
N ARG A 90 3.68 -1.84 -6.26
CA ARG A 90 2.43 -2.58 -6.10
C ARG A 90 2.45 -3.42 -4.82
N LEU A 91 3.57 -4.06 -4.51
CA LEU A 91 3.74 -4.84 -3.30
C LEU A 91 3.62 -3.95 -2.05
N SER A 92 4.30 -2.80 -2.01
CA SER A 92 4.21 -1.85 -0.90
C SER A 92 2.77 -1.37 -0.65
N VAL A 93 1.99 -1.10 -1.71
CA VAL A 93 0.57 -0.73 -1.58
C VAL A 93 -0.28 -1.89 -1.03
N ILE A 94 0.00 -3.13 -1.44
CA ILE A 94 -0.68 -4.31 -0.92
C ILE A 94 -0.37 -4.50 0.57
N GLU A 95 0.89 -4.41 0.97
CA GLU A 95 1.32 -4.51 2.36
C GLU A 95 0.65 -3.45 3.24
N HIS A 96 0.68 -2.19 2.80
CA HIS A 96 -0.02 -1.09 3.46
C HIS A 96 -1.51 -1.38 3.66
N ASN A 97 -2.20 -1.81 2.59
CA ASN A 97 -3.62 -2.12 2.68
C ASN A 97 -3.93 -3.30 3.61
N ILE A 98 -3.05 -4.30 3.68
CA ILE A 98 -3.17 -5.40 4.66
C ILE A 98 -3.07 -4.85 6.09
N LEU A 99 -2.10 -3.96 6.36
CA LEU A 99 -1.91 -3.35 7.68
C LEU A 99 -3.14 -2.53 8.08
N VAL A 100 -3.63 -1.67 7.18
CA VAL A 100 -4.84 -0.88 7.42
C VAL A 100 -6.04 -1.79 7.71
N VAL A 101 -6.29 -2.80 6.86
CA VAL A 101 -7.41 -3.72 7.08
C VAL A 101 -7.27 -4.49 8.40
N SER A 102 -6.06 -4.90 8.77
CA SER A 102 -5.79 -5.59 10.03
C SER A 102 -6.07 -4.73 11.26
N ASN A 103 -5.86 -3.41 11.17
CA ASN A 103 -6.09 -2.49 12.28
C ASN A 103 -7.58 -2.16 12.47
N TYR A 104 -8.36 -2.08 11.38
CA TYR A 104 -9.76 -1.64 11.45
C TYR A 104 -10.80 -2.77 11.42
N TYR A 105 -10.50 -3.91 10.79
CA TYR A 105 -11.46 -5.00 10.62
C TYR A 105 -11.10 -6.20 11.48
N SER A 106 -12.01 -6.61 12.37
CA SER A 106 -11.90 -7.91 13.06
C SER A 106 -12.34 -9.08 12.17
N ARG A 107 -13.25 -8.83 11.22
CA ARG A 107 -13.80 -9.79 10.26
C ARG A 107 -14.02 -9.14 8.91
N ILE A 108 -13.60 -9.82 7.84
CA ILE A 108 -13.81 -9.37 6.47
C ILE A 108 -14.09 -10.56 5.55
N THR A 109 -14.95 -10.39 4.55
CA THR A 109 -15.18 -11.43 3.53
C THR A 109 -14.01 -11.47 2.55
N LEU A 110 -13.66 -12.66 2.07
CA LEU A 110 -12.55 -12.81 1.11
C LEU A 110 -12.76 -11.98 -0.16
N LYS A 111 -14.01 -11.88 -0.64
CA LYS A 111 -14.36 -11.04 -1.79
C LYS A 111 -14.01 -9.57 -1.53
N ARG A 112 -14.43 -9.04 -0.37
CA ARG A 112 -14.16 -7.64 -0.02
C ARG A 112 -12.66 -7.39 0.18
N LEU A 113 -11.94 -8.33 0.78
CA LEU A 113 -10.49 -8.23 0.95
C LEU A 113 -9.77 -8.20 -0.41
N ALA A 114 -10.14 -9.07 -1.35
CA ALA A 114 -9.54 -9.09 -2.69
C ALA A 114 -9.75 -7.79 -3.47
N ASP A 115 -10.90 -7.13 -3.27
CA ASP A 115 -11.19 -5.82 -3.85
C ASP A 115 -10.28 -4.72 -3.27
N LEU A 116 -10.03 -4.74 -1.95
CA LEU A 116 -9.16 -3.76 -1.27
C LEU A 116 -7.68 -3.99 -1.59
N LEU A 117 -7.24 -5.24 -1.67
CA LEU A 117 -5.85 -5.62 -1.97
C LEU A 117 -5.54 -5.56 -3.49
N CYS A 118 -6.49 -5.15 -4.32
CA CYS A 118 -6.30 -5.07 -5.78
C CYS A 118 -5.87 -6.41 -6.42
N LEU A 119 -6.28 -7.53 -5.82
CA LEU A 119 -5.99 -8.90 -6.27
C LEU A 119 -7.02 -9.41 -7.29
N GLY A 120 -8.21 -8.80 -7.32
CA GLY A 120 -9.34 -9.22 -8.16
C GLY A 120 -9.14 -9.13 -9.68
N ILE A 121 -8.08 -8.47 -10.16
CA ILE A 121 -7.86 -8.25 -11.61
C ILE A 121 -6.95 -9.33 -12.24
N GLN A 122 -6.25 -10.16 -11.46
CA GLN A 122 -5.39 -11.24 -12.00
C GLN A 122 -6.05 -12.62 -11.98
N MET A 123 -7.11 -12.83 -11.19
CA MET A 123 -7.91 -14.06 -11.22
C MET A 123 -8.99 -14.06 -12.32
N GLY A 124 -8.84 -13.22 -13.36
CA GLY A 124 -9.74 -13.16 -14.51
C GLY A 124 -9.19 -13.82 -15.79
N SER A 125 -7.88 -14.05 -15.90
CA SER A 125 -7.23 -14.50 -17.14
C SER A 125 -6.78 -15.96 -17.14
N GLN A 126 -6.73 -16.67 -16.00
CA GLN A 126 -6.42 -18.10 -15.93
C GLN A 126 -7.66 -19.03 -15.83
N LEU A 127 -8.87 -18.50 -15.66
CA LEU A 127 -10.13 -19.27 -15.68
C LEU A 127 -11.06 -18.90 -16.86
N LYS A 128 -10.48 -18.74 -18.05
CA LYS A 128 -11.22 -18.77 -19.34
C LYS A 128 -10.83 -19.95 -20.23
N ARG A 129 -10.42 -21.08 -19.65
CA ARG A 129 -10.29 -22.34 -20.42
C ARG A 129 -11.26 -23.39 -19.90
N LYS A 130 -12.18 -23.75 -20.80
CA LYS A 130 -13.23 -24.79 -20.76
C LYS A 130 -14.50 -24.45 -19.95
N LYS A 131 -15.42 -23.74 -20.61
CA LYS A 131 -16.86 -23.99 -20.45
C LYS A 131 -17.22 -25.23 -21.27
N HIS A 132 -17.33 -26.40 -20.66
CA HIS A 132 -18.19 -27.48 -21.14
C HIS A 132 -18.61 -28.34 -19.95
N GLY A 133 -19.93 -28.54 -19.80
CA GLY A 133 -20.55 -29.49 -18.90
C GLY A 133 -20.81 -28.97 -17.48
N THR A 134 -22.05 -28.55 -17.21
CA THR A 134 -22.62 -28.60 -15.86
C THR A 134 -22.51 -30.03 -15.31
N PRO A 135 -22.19 -30.15 -14.01
CA PRO A 135 -23.25 -30.56 -13.10
C PRO A 135 -23.35 -29.64 -11.88
N ARG A 136 -24.61 -29.52 -11.45
CA ARG A 136 -25.09 -28.94 -10.21
C ARG A 136 -24.34 -29.53 -9.00
N LEU A 137 -23.65 -28.67 -8.25
CA LEU A 137 -23.16 -28.94 -6.90
C LEU A 137 -23.74 -27.87 -5.98
N GLU A 138 -24.68 -28.29 -5.14
CA GLU A 138 -25.07 -27.53 -3.95
C GLU A 138 -23.85 -27.44 -3.03
N THR A 139 -23.13 -26.32 -3.09
CA THR A 139 -22.17 -25.95 -2.05
C THR A 139 -22.87 -24.98 -1.10
N ARG A 140 -23.20 -25.50 0.09
CA ARG A 140 -23.51 -24.69 1.28
C ARG A 140 -22.50 -23.55 1.36
N LYS A 141 -22.95 -22.31 1.15
CA LYS A 141 -22.18 -21.10 1.41
C LYS A 141 -21.90 -21.01 2.91
N LYS A 142 -20.89 -21.72 3.41
CA LYS A 142 -20.23 -21.32 4.66
C LYS A 142 -19.58 -19.99 4.36
N GLN A 143 -19.95 -18.96 5.10
CA GLN A 143 -19.41 -17.62 4.97
C GLN A 143 -17.88 -17.70 5.16
N GLU A 144 -17.12 -17.61 4.08
CA GLU A 144 -15.66 -17.48 4.09
C GLU A 144 -15.30 -16.07 4.58
N GLN A 145 -15.37 -15.88 5.89
CA GLN A 145 -14.87 -14.70 6.57
C GLN A 145 -13.48 -15.01 7.11
N LEU A 146 -12.51 -14.14 6.80
CA LEU A 146 -11.22 -14.16 7.45
C LEU A 146 -11.34 -13.41 8.78
N PHE A 147 -10.88 -14.05 9.86
CA PHE A 147 -10.77 -13.42 11.17
C PHE A 147 -9.36 -12.84 11.31
N MET A 148 -9.27 -11.51 11.36
CA MET A 148 -8.00 -10.84 11.67
C MET A 148 -7.87 -10.77 13.19
N LYS A 149 -6.74 -11.24 13.72
CA LYS A 149 -6.46 -11.10 15.16
C LYS A 149 -6.36 -9.61 15.46
N SER A 150 -7.19 -9.11 16.38
CA SER A 150 -7.09 -7.70 16.80
C SER A 150 -5.69 -7.42 17.34
N PRO A 151 -5.15 -6.21 17.17
CA PRO A 151 -4.01 -5.76 17.95
C PRO A 151 -4.32 -6.00 19.43
N ARG A 152 -3.40 -6.59 20.19
CA ARG A 152 -3.57 -6.73 21.64
C ARG A 152 -3.66 -5.33 22.22
N THR A 153 -4.86 -4.88 22.58
CA THR A 153 -5.03 -3.75 23.49
C THR A 153 -4.51 -4.20 24.84
N SER A 154 -3.22 -3.96 25.11
CA SER A 154 -2.67 -3.98 26.45
C SER A 154 -3.18 -2.73 27.19
N LEU A 155 -4.44 -2.81 27.65
CA LEU A 155 -4.99 -1.90 28.64
C LEU A 155 -5.44 -2.76 29.83
N ALA A 156 -4.45 -3.23 30.59
CA ALA A 156 -4.67 -3.66 31.96
C ALA A 156 -4.26 -2.52 32.88
N THR A 157 -5.23 -1.65 33.16
CA THR A 157 -5.25 -0.78 34.33
C THR A 157 -5.16 -1.65 35.59
N ALA A 158 -4.06 -1.55 36.33
CA ALA A 158 -4.02 -1.99 37.72
C ALA A 158 -3.81 -0.75 38.60
N ARG A 159 -4.93 -0.10 38.95
CA ARG A 159 -4.99 0.82 40.11
C ARG A 159 -4.98 -0.03 41.39
N GLY A 160 -4.04 0.30 42.28
CA GLY A 160 -4.10 0.26 43.74
C GLY A 160 -4.83 -0.88 44.48
N GLN A 161 -4.06 -1.61 45.28
CA GLN A 161 -4.50 -1.99 46.63
C GLN A 161 -3.38 -1.70 47.64
N SER A 162 -3.84 -1.15 48.76
CA SER A 162 -3.14 -0.60 49.91
C SER A 162 -2.19 -1.59 50.62
N CYS A 163 -1.10 -1.05 51.18
CA CYS A 163 -0.63 -1.40 52.53
C CYS A 163 -0.45 -0.08 53.28
#